data_AF-A0A9P0JVP9-F1
#
_entry.id   AF-A0A9P0JVP9-F1
#
_cell.length_a   1.000
_cell.length_b   1.000
_cell.length_c   1.000
_cell.angle_alpha   90.00
_cell.angle_beta   90.00
_cell.angle_gamma   90.00
#
_symmetry.space_group_name_H-M   'P 1'
#
loop_
_entity.id
_entity.type
_entity.pdbx_description
1 polymer ?
#
loop_
_entity_poly.entity_id
_entity_poly.type
_entity_poly.pdbx_seq_one_letter_code
_entity_poly.pdbx_strand_id
1 'polypeptide(L)'
;MSSKRTILSRPRTKLYDSNYNIGESYYRPALERLDRKYSGRPLSPVRSTPTPFSDIADRHARIFADEDLDASRRRAASHIREEHLFDSRGGRVTRAQALANSMEQQFDEEVRRFFG
;
A
#
# COMPACT_ATOMS: atom_id res chain seq x y z
N MET A 1 -19.09 -36.31 -4.61
CA MET A 1 -20.30 -35.47 -4.75
C MET A 1 -20.70 -35.47 -6.22
N SER A 2 -21.75 -36.22 -6.57
CA SER A 2 -22.25 -36.30 -7.95
C SER A 2 -23.05 -35.03 -8.28
N SER A 3 -22.49 -34.18 -9.14
CA SER A 3 -23.16 -32.95 -9.58
C SER A 3 -24.32 -33.32 -10.51
N LYS A 4 -25.55 -33.00 -10.10
CA LYS A 4 -26.78 -33.20 -10.89
C LYS A 4 -26.72 -32.28 -12.11
N ARG A 5 -26.23 -32.79 -13.24
CA ARG A 5 -26.13 -32.02 -14.50
C ARG A 5 -27.50 -31.92 -15.18
N THR A 6 -27.92 -30.70 -15.47
CA THR A 6 -29.13 -30.39 -16.25
C THR A 6 -29.06 -31.10 -17.61
N ILE A 7 -30.12 -31.83 -17.95
CA ILE A 7 -30.23 -32.82 -19.04
C ILE A 7 -29.97 -32.21 -20.45
N LEU A 8 -29.88 -30.88 -20.56
CA LEU A 8 -29.70 -30.13 -21.80
C LEU A 8 -28.26 -29.65 -22.07
N SER A 9 -27.30 -29.90 -21.17
CA SER A 9 -25.90 -29.51 -21.44
C SER A 9 -25.19 -30.55 -22.29
N ARG A 10 -24.58 -30.14 -23.41
CA ARG A 10 -23.61 -30.97 -24.16
C ARG A 10 -22.60 -31.61 -23.18
N PRO A 11 -22.27 -32.91 -23.34
CA PRO A 11 -21.29 -33.57 -22.47
C PRO A 11 -19.97 -32.80 -22.51
N ARG A 12 -19.50 -32.35 -21.35
CA ARG A 12 -18.16 -31.78 -21.23
C ARG A 12 -17.15 -32.88 -21.53
N THR A 13 -16.20 -32.60 -22.43
CA THR A 13 -15.09 -33.52 -22.67
C THR A 13 -14.22 -33.61 -21.42
N LYS A 14 -13.42 -34.67 -21.30
CA LYS A 14 -12.49 -34.84 -20.18
C LYS A 14 -11.55 -33.64 -20.01
N LEU A 15 -11.09 -33.06 -21.13
CA LEU A 15 -10.27 -31.85 -21.13
C LEU A 15 -11.04 -30.61 -20.64
N TYR A 16 -12.29 -30.43 -21.09
CA TYR A 16 -13.14 -29.34 -20.59
C TYR A 16 -13.43 -29.48 -19.10
N ASP A 17 -13.67 -30.69 -18.59
CA ASP A 17 -13.86 -30.92 -17.16
C ASP A 17 -12.61 -30.56 -16.35
N SER A 18 -11.41 -30.96 -16.82
CA SER A 18 -10.15 -30.57 -16.18
C SER A 18 -9.95 -29.05 -16.17
N ASN A 19 -10.11 -28.39 -17.33
CA ASN A 19 -9.94 -26.94 -17.43
C ASN A 19 -10.97 -26.18 -16.60
N TYR A 20 -12.21 -26.66 -16.57
CA TYR A 20 -13.27 -26.08 -15.75
C TYR A 20 -12.97 -26.23 -14.26
N ASN A 21 -12.59 -27.42 -13.81
CA ASN A 21 -12.27 -27.68 -12.39
C ASN A 21 -11.07 -26.86 -11.92
N ILE A 22 -10.06 -26.70 -12.78
CA ILE A 22 -8.91 -25.83 -12.53
C ILE A 22 -9.41 -24.39 -12.40
N GLY A 23 -10.10 -23.85 -13.43
CA GLY A 23 -10.61 -22.47 -13.39
C GLY A 23 -11.50 -22.17 -12.18
N GLU A 24 -12.41 -23.08 -11.85
CA GLU A 24 -13.22 -23.00 -10.64
C GLU A 24 -12.36 -22.96 -9.38
N SER A 25 -11.39 -23.86 -9.23
CA SER A 25 -10.53 -23.91 -8.03
C SER A 25 -9.69 -22.64 -7.87
N TYR A 26 -9.19 -22.07 -8.96
CA TYR A 26 -8.36 -20.86 -8.94
C TYR A 26 -9.18 -19.60 -8.63
N TYR A 27 -10.34 -19.44 -9.26
CA TYR A 27 -11.07 -18.16 -9.22
C TYR A 27 -12.26 -18.14 -8.27
N ARG A 28 -12.89 -19.28 -7.98
CA ARG A 28 -14.08 -19.34 -7.11
C ARG A 28 -13.83 -18.73 -5.72
N PRO A 29 -12.72 -19.01 -5.01
CA PRO A 29 -12.50 -18.41 -3.69
C PRO A 29 -12.28 -16.89 -3.75
N ALA A 30 -11.66 -16.39 -4.82
CA ALA A 30 -11.45 -14.95 -5.02
C ALA A 30 -12.79 -14.26 -5.31
N LEU A 31 -13.61 -14.85 -6.19
CA LEU A 31 -14.95 -14.35 -6.50
C LEU A 31 -15.86 -14.39 -5.28
N GLU A 32 -15.83 -15.45 -4.47
CA GLU A 32 -16.61 -15.55 -3.23
C GLU A 32 -16.19 -14.48 -2.20
N ARG A 33 -14.89 -14.19 -2.09
CA ARG A 33 -14.40 -13.10 -1.22
C ARG A 33 -14.84 -11.72 -1.71
N LEU A 34 -14.82 -11.49 -3.04
CA LEU A 34 -15.35 -10.26 -3.63
C LEU A 34 -16.85 -10.17 -3.39
N ASP A 35 -17.59 -11.23 -3.68
CA ASP A 35 -19.04 -11.29 -3.47
C ASP A 35 -19.35 -10.99 -2.00
N ARG A 36 -18.69 -11.63 -1.03
CA ARG A 36 -18.87 -11.27 0.39
C ARG A 36 -18.54 -9.81 0.73
N LYS A 37 -17.59 -9.19 0.02
CA LYS A 37 -17.15 -7.81 0.27
C LYS A 37 -18.08 -6.76 -0.34
N TYR A 38 -18.78 -7.13 -1.42
CA TYR A 38 -19.56 -6.20 -2.24
C TYR A 38 -21.05 -6.57 -2.32
N SER A 39 -21.43 -7.80 -2.00
CA SER A 39 -22.81 -8.26 -1.86
C SER A 39 -23.39 -7.61 -0.60
N GLY A 40 -24.25 -6.62 -0.81
CA GLY A 40 -24.81 -5.76 0.25
C GLY A 40 -24.21 -4.35 0.32
N ARG A 41 -23.14 -4.06 -0.43
CA ARG A 41 -22.61 -2.70 -0.57
C ARG A 41 -22.90 -2.21 -2.00
N PRO A 42 -23.50 -1.02 -2.20
CA PRO A 42 -23.74 -0.52 -3.55
C PRO A 42 -22.44 -0.55 -4.37
N LEU A 43 -22.53 -1.04 -5.62
CA LEU A 43 -21.43 -1.14 -6.60
C LEU A 43 -20.81 0.22 -6.98
N SER A 44 -21.33 1.30 -6.42
CA SER A 44 -20.72 2.62 -6.42
C SER A 44 -20.33 2.96 -4.98
N PRO A 45 -19.09 3.40 -4.71
CA PRO A 45 -18.90 4.20 -3.52
C PRO A 45 -19.70 5.49 -3.75
N VAL A 46 -20.74 5.75 -2.93
CA VAL A 46 -20.86 7.13 -2.44
C VAL A 46 -19.53 7.35 -1.75
N ARG A 47 -18.62 8.03 -2.44
CA ARG A 47 -17.34 8.43 -1.92
C ARG A 47 -17.61 9.51 -0.87
N SER A 48 -18.17 9.12 0.28
CA SER A 48 -17.75 9.72 1.52
C SER A 48 -16.34 9.18 1.75
N THR A 49 -15.36 9.74 1.04
CA THR A 49 -14.05 9.85 1.64
C THR A 49 -14.28 10.54 2.98
N PRO A 50 -14.02 9.91 4.14
CA PRO A 50 -13.48 10.72 5.21
C PRO A 50 -12.23 11.33 4.59
N THR A 51 -12.27 12.63 4.30
CA THR A 51 -11.08 13.34 3.88
C THR A 51 -10.01 13.02 4.91
N PRO A 52 -8.89 12.35 4.56
CA PRO A 52 -7.89 11.99 5.55
C PRO A 52 -7.36 13.23 6.29
N PHE A 53 -7.45 14.39 5.67
CA PHE A 53 -7.10 15.68 6.25
C PHE A 53 -8.07 16.17 7.34
N SER A 54 -9.38 15.90 7.25
CA SER A 54 -10.32 16.34 8.30
C SER A 54 -10.16 15.48 9.56
N ASP A 55 -10.02 14.16 9.41
CA ASP A 55 -9.82 13.25 10.54
C ASP A 55 -8.48 13.49 11.24
N ILE A 56 -7.43 13.83 10.50
CA ILE A 56 -6.12 14.15 11.10
C ILE A 56 -6.17 15.49 11.83
N ALA A 57 -6.77 16.53 11.24
CA ALA A 57 -6.88 17.84 11.87
C ALA A 57 -7.72 17.77 13.15
N ASP A 58 -8.87 17.08 13.10
CA ASP A 58 -9.74 16.90 14.27
C ASP A 58 -9.08 16.04 15.35
N ARG A 59 -8.34 15.00 14.95
CA ARG A 59 -7.56 14.17 15.87
C ARG A 59 -6.42 14.96 16.51
N HIS A 60 -5.70 15.79 15.75
CA HIS A 60 -4.69 16.70 16.29
C HIS A 60 -5.30 17.72 17.26
N ALA A 61 -6.42 18.34 16.89
CA ALA A 61 -7.11 19.30 17.73
C ALA A 61 -7.53 18.69 19.08
N ARG A 62 -7.97 17.42 19.09
CA ARG A 62 -8.30 16.70 20.34
C ARG A 62 -7.07 16.28 21.15
N ILE A 63 -6.03 15.76 20.51
CA ILE A 63 -4.83 15.27 21.22
C ILE A 63 -4.05 16.42 21.86
N PHE A 64 -4.03 17.58 21.21
CA PHE A 64 -3.28 18.75 21.65
C PHE A 64 -4.18 19.85 22.22
N ALA A 65 -5.45 19.53 22.54
CA ALA A 65 -6.43 20.50 23.05
C ALA A 65 -5.93 21.21 24.33
N ASP A 66 -5.23 20.47 25.19
CA ASP A 66 -4.74 20.94 26.49
C ASP A 66 -3.26 21.35 26.46
N GLU A 67 -2.60 21.29 25.30
CA GLU A 67 -1.16 21.53 25.20
C GLU A 67 -0.86 23.01 24.90
N ASP A 68 -0.03 23.64 25.74
CA ASP A 68 0.43 25.01 25.50
C ASP A 68 1.32 25.06 24.23
N LEU A 69 0.82 25.75 23.21
CA LEU A 69 1.46 25.87 21.90
C LEU A 69 2.88 26.45 22.00
N ASP A 70 3.12 27.39 22.94
CA ASP A 70 4.43 28.00 23.10
C ASP A 70 5.44 27.03 23.74
N ALA A 71 5.00 26.23 24.71
CA ALA A 71 5.82 25.17 25.28
C ALA A 71 6.16 24.09 24.24
N SER A 72 5.20 23.69 23.39
CA SER A 72 5.43 22.75 22.30
C SER A 72 6.36 23.31 21.23
N ARG A 73 6.23 24.59 20.87
CA ARG A 73 7.17 25.27 19.95
C ARG A 73 8.59 25.29 20.49
N ARG A 74 8.80 25.57 21.78
CA ARG A 74 10.15 25.56 22.39
C ARG A 74 10.79 24.17 22.36
N ARG A 75 10.03 23.12 22.67
CA ARG A 75 10.50 21.72 22.58
C ARG A 75 10.80 21.31 21.13
N ALA A 76 9.94 21.68 20.19
CA ALA A 76 10.18 21.42 18.78
C ALA A 76 11.43 22.18 18.28
N ALA A 77 11.62 23.43 18.67
CA ALA A 77 12.78 24.24 18.28
C ALA A 77 14.11 23.70 18.81
N SER A 78 14.12 22.91 19.89
CA SER A 78 15.34 22.20 20.31
C SER A 78 15.67 20.98 19.46
N HIS A 79 14.66 20.33 18.87
CA HIS A 79 14.82 19.12 18.06
C HIS A 79 14.97 19.41 16.56
N ILE A 80 14.30 20.45 16.04
CA ILE A 80 14.42 20.93 14.65
C ILE A 80 15.64 21.85 14.54
N ARG A 81 16.80 21.36 14.98
CA ARG A 81 18.11 21.99 14.71
C ARG A 81 18.96 21.12 13.80
N GLU A 82 18.69 19.83 13.81
CA GLU A 82 19.37 18.85 12.98
C GLU A 82 18.66 18.75 11.64
N GLU A 83 19.44 18.94 10.57
CA GLU A 83 18.97 18.71 9.21
C GLU A 83 18.88 17.20 8.99
N HIS A 84 17.72 16.64 9.32
CA HIS A 84 17.43 15.23 9.11
C HIS A 84 17.22 14.99 7.62
N LEU A 85 18.25 14.48 6.95
CA LEU A 85 18.11 13.95 5.62
C LEU A 85 17.55 12.53 5.71
N PHE A 86 16.53 12.23 4.93
CA PHE A 86 15.93 10.90 4.90
C PHE A 86 16.26 10.23 3.57
N ASP A 87 16.70 8.97 3.62
CA ASP A 87 16.79 8.15 2.42
C ASP A 87 15.37 7.84 1.90
N SER A 88 15.28 7.53 0.62
CA SER A 88 14.10 7.00 -0.09
C SER A 88 13.40 5.83 0.63
N ARG A 89 14.11 5.09 1.49
CA ARG A 89 13.59 3.98 2.31
C ARG A 89 13.13 4.42 3.71
N GLY A 90 13.14 5.72 4.00
CA GLY A 90 12.73 6.30 5.29
C GLY A 90 13.78 6.21 6.40
N GLY A 91 15.00 5.78 6.09
CA GLY A 91 16.11 5.77 7.04
C GLY A 91 16.65 7.18 7.31
N ARG A 92 17.00 7.48 8.57
CA ARG A 92 17.66 8.74 8.93
C ARG A 92 19.12 8.69 8.47
N VAL A 93 19.54 9.69 7.72
CA VAL A 93 20.90 9.79 7.17
C VAL A 93 21.48 11.13 7.60
N THR A 94 22.71 11.11 8.10
CA THR A 94 23.43 12.36 8.37
C THR A 94 23.82 13.01 7.04
N ARG A 95 23.87 14.35 6.97
CA ARG A 95 24.26 15.04 5.73
C ARG A 95 25.60 14.55 5.16
N ALA A 96 26.57 14.25 6.03
CA ALA A 96 27.86 13.68 5.63
C ALA A 96 27.72 12.32 4.95
N GLN A 97 26.87 11.45 5.50
CA GLN A 97 26.60 10.12 4.95
C GLN A 97 25.80 10.20 3.65
N ALA A 98 24.89 11.16 3.51
CA ALA A 98 24.16 11.38 2.26
C ALA A 98 25.08 11.86 1.12
N LEU A 99 26.03 12.75 1.43
CA LEU A 99 27.04 13.20 0.48
C LEU A 99 27.97 12.05 0.07
N ALA A 100 28.43 11.24 1.04
CA ALA A 100 29.26 10.06 0.76
C ALA A 100 28.53 9.06 -0.14
N ASN A 101 27.27 8.73 0.16
CA ASN A 101 26.45 7.86 -0.68
C ASN A 101 26.25 8.41 -2.10
N SER A 102 26.12 9.74 -2.25
CA SER A 102 26.01 10.36 -3.56
C SER A 102 27.30 10.27 -4.38
N MET A 103 28.47 10.39 -3.71
CA MET A 103 29.77 10.24 -4.37
C MET A 103 30.06 8.80 -4.78
N GLU A 104 29.72 7.82 -3.93
CA GLU A 104 29.86 6.40 -4.26
C GLU A 104 29.02 6.00 -5.47
N GLN A 105 27.78 6.50 -5.54
CA GLN A 105 26.90 6.24 -6.70
C GLN A 105 27.46 6.83 -8.00
N GLN A 106 28.03 8.04 -7.94
CA GLN A 106 28.66 8.66 -9.10
C GLN A 106 29.90 7.88 -9.56
N PHE A 107 30.72 7.41 -8.62
CA PHE A 107 31.90 6.61 -8.92
C PHE A 107 31.54 5.26 -9.54
N ASP A 108 30.55 4.56 -8.99
CA ASP A 108 30.06 3.29 -9.53
C ASP A 108 29.48 3.44 -10.95
N GLU A 109 28.81 4.56 -11.22
CA GLU A 109 28.27 4.87 -12.54
C GLU A 109 29.39 5.17 -13.55
N GLU A 110 30.45 5.88 -13.14
CA GLU A 110 31.62 6.16 -13.97
C GLU A 110 32.43 4.90 -14.29
N VAL A 111 32.69 4.04 -13.29
CA VAL A 111 33.40 2.76 -13.48
C VAL A 111 32.62 1.84 -14.41
N ARG A 112 31.30 1.76 -14.24
CA ARG A 112 30.44 0.94 -15.11
C ARG A 112 30.42 1.47 -16.55
N ARG A 113 30.54 2.79 -16.75
CA ARG A 113 30.64 3.42 -18.07
C ARG A 113 32.00 3.20 -18.75
N PHE A 114 33.06 3.02 -17.98
CA PHE A 114 34.42 2.82 -18.50
C PHE A 114 34.76 1.35 -18.80
N PHE A 115 34.20 0.40 -18.05
CA PHE A 115 34.54 -1.02 -18.15
C PHE A 115 33.38 -1.94 -18.60
N GLY A 116 32.20 -1.39 -18.87
CA GLY A 116 31.05 -2.09 -19.45
C GLY A 116 30.84 -1.72 -20.90
#